data_AF-A0A7X9M316-F1
#
_entry.id   AF-A0A7X9M316-F1
#
_cell.length_a   1.000
_cell.length_b   1.000
_cell.length_c   1.000
_cell.angle_alpha   90.00
_cell.angle_beta   90.00
_cell.angle_gamma   90.00
#
_symmetry.space_group_name_H-M   'P 1'
#
loop_
_entity.id
_entity.type
_entity.pdbx_description
1 polymer ?
#
loop_
_entity_poly.entity_id
_entity_poly.type
_entity_poly.pdbx_seq_one_letter_code
_entity_poly.pdbx_strand_id
1 'polypeptide(L)'
;MERYPEIPQKQKGLEFDADSSPFAWEHYIKVYTPKHWKLINEFNLNHIDTYYNLYGRYSEKGNIRYIAGINENSEYSKKRRFWSKFSLSGDCDFNFNCRKIYRFKQILKGKDLDLLDKCEKHHHTLLNFSLMPSTGGMNKFKGNRDTLDGFDRLDTFVYYLNKYLSIPLKDRIRMSDNKTGNFNIFSQSGYNSLPLKNFLDTFDDIYDYCQKIYFIDDREFVKRLVVDGEKPLENPEDVRRYMLLAQDYWDLREKAWENNL
;
A
#
# COMPACT_ATOMS: atom_id res chain seq x y z
N MET A 1 -13.39 11.12 21.97
CA MET A 1 -12.38 10.05 21.82
C MET A 1 -12.08 10.00 20.34
N GLU A 2 -10.84 10.26 19.91
CA GLU A 2 -10.49 10.10 18.47
C GLU A 2 -10.80 8.66 18.08
N ARG A 3 -11.60 8.48 17.03
CA ARG A 3 -12.13 7.17 16.65
C ARG A 3 -11.02 6.22 16.15
N TYR A 4 -9.96 6.79 15.60
CA TYR A 4 -8.77 6.08 15.14
C TYR A 4 -7.52 6.80 15.68
N PRO A 5 -7.07 6.46 16.90
CA PRO A 5 -5.88 7.06 17.48
C PRO A 5 -4.63 6.66 16.70
N GLU A 6 -3.56 7.45 16.87
CA GLU A 6 -2.23 7.08 16.39
C GLU A 6 -1.80 5.74 16.98
N ILE A 7 -1.27 4.86 16.13
CA ILE A 7 -0.78 3.54 16.53
C ILE A 7 0.62 3.71 17.11
N PRO A 8 0.84 3.38 18.40
CA PRO A 8 2.16 3.47 18.99
C PRO A 8 3.08 2.42 18.38
N GLN A 9 4.30 2.84 18.02
CA GLN A 9 5.34 1.92 17.57
C GLN A 9 5.78 0.97 18.70
N LYS A 10 5.84 1.44 19.95
CA LYS A 10 6.20 0.61 21.09
C LYS A 10 4.97 -0.14 21.62
N GLN A 11 4.97 -1.46 21.50
CA GLN A 11 3.89 -2.34 21.97
C GLN A 11 4.48 -3.50 22.77
N LYS A 12 3.97 -3.72 24.00
CA LYS A 12 4.44 -4.80 24.89
C LYS A 12 5.97 -4.85 25.09
N GLY A 13 6.63 -3.69 25.08
CA GLY A 13 8.08 -3.57 25.28
C GLY A 13 8.94 -3.72 24.03
N LEU A 14 8.35 -4.00 22.87
CA LEU A 14 9.04 -4.11 21.58
C LEU A 14 8.66 -2.94 20.66
N GLU A 15 9.55 -2.59 19.73
CA GLU A 15 9.31 -1.57 18.71
C GLU A 15 8.89 -2.21 17.39
N PHE A 16 7.69 -1.86 16.93
CA PHE A 16 7.09 -2.33 15.69
C PHE A 16 6.93 -1.17 14.72
N ASP A 17 6.95 -1.47 13.42
CA ASP A 17 6.38 -0.53 12.46
C ASP A 17 4.88 -0.46 12.66
N ALA A 18 4.35 0.76 12.72
CA ALA A 18 2.96 1.01 13.11
C ALA A 18 1.98 0.26 12.20
N ASP A 19 2.26 0.22 10.89
CA ASP A 19 1.47 -0.47 9.86
C ASP A 19 1.55 -2.01 9.95
N SER A 20 2.56 -2.57 10.60
CA SER A 20 2.82 -4.02 10.64
C SER A 20 2.95 -4.53 12.07
N SER A 21 2.25 -3.86 13.00
CA SER A 21 2.24 -4.14 14.43
C SER A 21 1.10 -5.09 14.82
N PRO A 22 1.14 -5.74 16.01
CA PRO A 22 0.03 -6.54 16.52
C PRO A 22 -1.33 -5.82 16.44
N PHE A 23 -1.36 -4.55 16.85
CA PHE A 23 -2.58 -3.74 16.81
C PHE A 23 -3.12 -3.50 15.39
N ALA A 24 -2.24 -3.25 14.40
CA ALA A 24 -2.65 -3.12 13.01
C ALA A 24 -3.23 -4.44 12.46
N TRP A 25 -2.62 -5.58 12.82
CA TRP A 25 -3.09 -6.89 12.40
C TRP A 25 -4.44 -7.28 13.00
N GLU A 26 -4.72 -6.91 14.26
CA GLU A 26 -6.05 -7.09 14.86
C GLU A 26 -7.15 -6.41 14.04
N HIS A 27 -6.83 -5.28 13.40
CA HIS A 27 -7.73 -4.61 12.48
C HIS A 27 -7.81 -5.32 11.12
N TYR A 28 -6.67 -5.67 10.50
CA TYR A 28 -6.65 -6.33 9.19
C TYR A 28 -7.44 -7.64 9.16
N ILE A 29 -7.30 -8.46 10.20
CA ILE A 29 -8.03 -9.73 10.34
C ILE A 29 -9.56 -9.51 10.33
N LYS A 30 -10.04 -8.38 10.86
CA LYS A 30 -11.47 -8.04 10.90
C LYS A 30 -12.00 -7.57 9.56
N VAL A 31 -11.23 -6.74 8.84
CA VAL A 31 -11.73 -6.06 7.63
C VAL A 31 -11.41 -6.80 6.33
N TYR A 32 -10.26 -7.47 6.23
CA TYR A 32 -9.90 -8.25 5.04
C TYR A 32 -10.49 -9.66 5.13
N THR A 33 -11.79 -9.75 4.81
CA THR A 33 -12.52 -11.02 4.80
C THR A 33 -12.62 -11.61 3.39
N PRO A 34 -12.86 -12.93 3.26
CA PRO A 34 -13.09 -13.55 1.94
C PRO A 34 -14.34 -13.04 1.21
N LYS A 35 -15.29 -12.47 1.96
CA LYS A 35 -16.47 -11.80 1.39
C LYS A 35 -16.08 -10.52 0.64
N HIS A 36 -15.12 -9.77 1.20
CA HIS A 36 -14.58 -8.55 0.59
C HIS A 36 -13.60 -8.87 -0.54
N TRP A 37 -12.58 -9.68 -0.23
CA TRP A 37 -11.51 -10.00 -1.17
C TRP A 37 -11.16 -11.48 -1.10
N LYS A 38 -11.73 -12.29 -2.01
CA LYS A 38 -11.57 -13.75 -2.02
C LYS A 38 -10.12 -14.24 -1.98
N LEU A 39 -9.18 -13.51 -2.58
CA LEU A 39 -7.76 -13.87 -2.60
C LEU A 39 -7.13 -13.89 -1.20
N ILE A 40 -7.71 -13.20 -0.21
CA ILE A 40 -7.18 -13.18 1.15
C ILE A 40 -7.10 -14.59 1.77
N ASN A 41 -7.94 -15.53 1.33
CA ASN A 41 -7.88 -16.94 1.75
C ASN A 41 -6.56 -17.64 1.38
N GLU A 42 -5.83 -17.12 0.40
CA GLU A 42 -4.52 -17.66 0.03
C GLU A 42 -3.44 -17.30 1.06
N PHE A 43 -3.73 -16.46 2.05
CA PHE A 43 -2.81 -16.00 3.09
C PHE A 43 -3.27 -16.46 4.49
N ASN A 44 -2.32 -16.74 5.37
CA ASN A 44 -2.59 -17.17 6.74
C ASN A 44 -2.61 -15.97 7.69
N LEU A 45 -3.74 -15.27 7.76
CA LEU A 45 -3.93 -14.11 8.63
C LEU A 45 -3.99 -14.46 10.13
N ASN A 46 -4.23 -15.73 10.47
CA ASN A 46 -4.27 -16.21 11.86
C ASN A 46 -2.90 -16.66 12.38
N HIS A 47 -1.88 -16.71 11.52
CA HIS A 47 -0.51 -17.05 11.88
C HIS A 47 0.45 -16.04 11.26
N ILE A 48 0.43 -14.83 11.81
CA ILE A 48 1.34 -13.76 11.48
C ILE A 48 2.59 -13.86 12.34
N ASP A 49 3.74 -13.56 11.74
CA ASP A 49 5.00 -13.42 12.47
C ASP A 49 5.99 -12.62 11.61
N THR A 50 7.21 -12.46 12.10
CA THR A 50 8.34 -11.89 11.37
C THR A 50 8.70 -12.77 10.17
N TYR A 51 9.28 -12.16 9.13
CA TYR A 51 9.80 -12.93 7.98
C TYR A 51 10.84 -13.97 8.42
N TYR A 52 11.65 -13.64 9.43
CA TYR A 52 12.65 -14.55 10.00
C TYR A 52 12.00 -15.79 10.61
N ASN A 53 10.99 -15.61 11.47
CA ASN A 53 10.31 -16.72 12.14
C ASN A 53 9.54 -17.61 11.16
N LEU A 54 8.89 -17.02 10.15
CA LEU A 54 8.15 -17.79 9.15
C LEU A 54 9.06 -18.56 8.18
N TYR A 55 10.22 -18.01 7.82
CA TYR A 55 10.98 -18.50 6.66
C TYR A 55 12.48 -18.73 6.88
N GLY A 56 13.00 -18.49 8.09
CA GLY A 56 14.38 -18.69 8.49
C GLY A 56 15.41 -17.83 7.74
N ARG A 57 15.02 -16.64 7.24
CA ARG A 57 15.91 -15.76 6.47
C ARG A 57 15.81 -14.30 6.91
N TYR A 58 16.93 -13.60 6.80
CA TYR A 58 17.15 -12.18 7.13
C TYR A 58 16.96 -11.88 8.62
N SER A 59 17.98 -11.35 9.29
CA SER A 59 17.82 -10.76 10.62
C SER A 59 16.97 -9.50 10.49
N GLU A 60 15.99 -9.31 11.36
CA GLU A 60 15.28 -8.03 11.43
C GLU A 60 16.27 -6.91 11.73
N LYS A 61 16.18 -5.83 10.96
CA LYS A 61 16.95 -4.60 11.19
C LYS A 61 15.94 -3.47 11.35
N GLY A 62 16.00 -2.77 12.48
CA GLY A 62 15.04 -1.73 12.82
C GLY A 62 13.82 -2.31 13.52
N ASN A 63 12.67 -1.69 13.30
CA ASN A 63 11.42 -2.08 13.91
C ASN A 63 10.94 -3.46 13.42
N ILE A 64 10.27 -4.18 14.31
CA ILE A 64 9.66 -5.48 14.00
C ILE A 64 8.50 -5.29 13.02
N ARG A 65 8.42 -6.17 12.01
CA ARG A 65 7.32 -6.17 11.05
C ARG A 65 6.69 -7.55 10.97
N TYR A 66 5.43 -7.67 11.37
CA TYR A 66 4.65 -8.87 11.15
C TYR A 66 4.10 -8.92 9.73
N ILE A 67 4.11 -10.12 9.16
CA ILE A 67 3.61 -10.44 7.83
C ILE A 67 2.66 -11.63 7.90
N ALA A 68 1.73 -11.70 6.94
CA ALA A 68 0.97 -12.92 6.68
C ALA A 68 1.62 -13.68 5.51
N GLY A 69 2.06 -14.91 5.79
CA GLY A 69 2.56 -15.82 4.76
C GLY A 69 1.45 -16.43 3.93
N ILE A 70 1.83 -17.01 2.78
CA ILE A 70 0.94 -17.87 2.01
C ILE A 70 0.44 -19.04 2.87
N ASN A 71 -0.85 -19.35 2.76
CA ASN A 71 -1.47 -20.50 3.39
C ASN A 71 -0.89 -21.79 2.79
N GLU A 72 -0.58 -22.79 3.63
CA GLU A 72 -0.08 -24.11 3.21
C GLU A 72 -0.98 -24.79 2.16
N ASN A 73 -2.29 -24.53 2.22
CA ASN A 73 -3.27 -25.10 1.31
C ASN A 73 -3.58 -24.22 0.09
N SER A 74 -2.84 -23.12 -0.09
CA SER A 74 -3.01 -22.16 -1.19
C SER A 74 -3.00 -22.84 -2.56
N GLU A 75 -4.08 -22.64 -3.30
CA GLU A 75 -4.20 -23.12 -4.68
C GLU A 75 -3.26 -22.35 -5.62
N TYR A 76 -3.03 -21.06 -5.32
CA TYR A 76 -2.09 -20.25 -6.07
C TYR A 76 -0.65 -20.72 -5.89
N SER A 77 -0.26 -21.13 -4.68
CA SER A 77 1.04 -21.71 -4.40
C SER A 77 1.22 -23.08 -5.08
N LYS A 78 0.24 -23.98 -4.93
CA LYS A 78 0.24 -25.31 -5.57
C LYS A 78 0.37 -25.22 -7.10
N LYS A 79 -0.28 -24.22 -7.72
CA LYS A 79 -0.20 -23.95 -9.17
C LYS A 79 1.01 -23.10 -9.57
N ARG A 80 1.94 -22.85 -8.65
CA ARG A 80 3.16 -22.03 -8.85
C ARG A 80 2.88 -20.62 -9.36
N ARG A 81 1.71 -20.07 -9.08
CA ARG A 81 1.35 -18.67 -9.35
C ARG A 81 1.97 -17.75 -8.32
N PHE A 82 1.92 -18.16 -7.05
CA PHE A 82 2.66 -17.50 -5.98
C PHE A 82 3.87 -18.31 -5.60
N TRP A 83 4.94 -17.60 -5.25
CA TRP A 83 6.08 -18.21 -4.58
C TRP A 83 5.67 -18.66 -3.17
N SER A 84 6.26 -19.73 -2.65
CA SER A 84 5.90 -20.29 -1.33
C SER A 84 6.18 -19.35 -0.16
N LYS A 85 6.99 -18.30 -0.36
CA LYS A 85 7.24 -17.25 0.64
C LYS A 85 6.65 -15.89 0.25
N PHE A 86 5.74 -15.87 -0.74
CA PHE A 86 4.95 -14.68 -1.02
C PHE A 86 4.18 -14.30 0.25
N SER A 87 4.05 -13.01 0.53
CA SER A 87 3.48 -12.54 1.79
C SER A 87 2.90 -11.14 1.66
N LEU A 88 1.96 -10.85 2.55
CA LEU A 88 1.37 -9.52 2.74
C LEU A 88 1.92 -8.90 4.02
N SER A 89 2.10 -7.58 4.01
CA SER A 89 2.33 -6.77 5.21
C SER A 89 1.48 -5.52 5.13
N GLY A 90 1.31 -4.82 6.25
CA GLY A 90 0.79 -3.47 6.21
C GLY A 90 1.74 -2.53 5.46
N ASP A 91 1.16 -1.48 4.90
CA ASP A 91 1.83 -0.33 4.30
C ASP A 91 1.13 0.95 4.71
N CYS A 92 1.90 2.04 4.76
CA CYS A 92 1.37 3.38 4.95
C CYS A 92 0.97 4.00 3.60
N ASP A 93 -0.32 4.18 3.39
CA ASP A 93 -0.90 4.62 2.12
C ASP A 93 -0.46 6.05 1.78
N PHE A 94 -0.87 7.05 2.56
CA PHE A 94 -0.35 8.41 2.47
C PHE A 94 0.73 8.63 3.53
N ASN A 95 1.99 8.45 3.13
CA ASN A 95 3.08 8.55 4.07
C ASN A 95 3.49 10.02 4.29
N PHE A 96 3.19 10.54 5.48
CA PHE A 96 3.49 11.89 5.98
C PHE A 96 4.53 11.83 7.11
N ASN A 97 5.61 11.05 6.94
CA ASN A 97 6.68 11.00 7.93
C ASN A 97 7.42 12.35 8.08
N CYS A 98 8.19 12.49 9.16
CA CYS A 98 8.90 13.71 9.52
C CYS A 98 9.78 14.30 8.38
N ARG A 99 10.40 13.46 7.54
CA ARG A 99 11.21 13.93 6.40
C ARG A 99 10.35 14.53 5.29
N LYS A 100 9.19 13.93 5.03
CA LYS A 100 8.24 14.41 4.02
C LYS A 100 7.51 15.67 4.50
N ILE A 101 7.09 15.71 5.77
CA ILE A 101 6.56 16.92 6.42
C ILE A 101 7.54 18.08 6.27
N TYR A 102 8.82 17.86 6.57
CA TYR A 102 9.84 18.89 6.42
C TYR A 102 9.90 19.42 4.97
N ARG A 103 9.88 18.55 3.96
CA ARG A 103 9.88 18.95 2.55
C ARG A 103 8.61 19.69 2.15
N PHE A 104 7.44 19.23 2.58
CA PHE A 104 6.17 19.91 2.30
C PHE A 104 6.13 21.31 2.91
N LYS A 105 6.67 21.50 4.12
CA LYS A 105 6.82 22.84 4.73
C LYS A 105 7.67 23.78 3.86
N GLN A 106 8.73 23.28 3.22
CA GLN A 106 9.55 24.09 2.31
C GLN A 106 8.80 24.50 1.03
N ILE A 107 8.00 23.59 0.45
CA ILE A 107 7.22 23.87 -0.77
C ILE A 107 6.08 24.85 -0.46
N LEU A 108 5.37 24.62 0.65
CA LEU A 108 4.21 25.40 1.08
C LEU A 108 4.53 26.85 1.47
N LYS A 109 5.78 27.12 1.93
CA LYS A 109 6.23 28.46 2.35
C LYS A 109 5.28 29.14 3.33
N GLY A 110 4.76 28.38 4.30
CA GLY A 110 3.85 28.86 5.35
C GLY A 110 2.36 28.82 5.00
N LYS A 111 1.97 28.40 3.80
CA LYS A 111 0.56 28.14 3.45
C LYS A 111 0.11 26.76 3.94
N ASP A 112 -1.18 26.61 4.23
CA ASP A 112 -1.83 25.31 4.49
C ASP A 112 -1.17 24.43 5.56
N LEU A 113 -0.51 25.05 6.55
CA LEU A 113 0.13 24.32 7.64
C LEU A 113 -0.88 23.56 8.51
N ASP A 114 -2.07 24.13 8.75
CA ASP A 114 -3.13 23.44 9.49
C ASP A 114 -3.61 22.17 8.78
N LEU A 115 -3.61 22.19 7.44
CA LEU A 115 -3.95 21.02 6.62
C LEU A 115 -2.83 19.97 6.70
N LEU A 116 -1.57 20.40 6.65
CA LEU A 116 -0.41 19.53 6.82
C LEU A 116 -0.38 18.87 8.20
N ASP A 117 -0.68 19.62 9.26
CA ASP A 117 -0.72 19.12 10.63
C ASP A 117 -1.82 18.07 10.81
N LYS A 118 -2.96 18.22 10.12
CA LYS A 118 -4.00 17.18 10.07
C LYS A 118 -3.51 15.92 9.35
N CYS A 119 -2.78 16.08 8.25
CA CYS A 119 -2.21 14.95 7.52
C CYS A 119 -1.14 14.21 8.33
N GLU A 120 -0.30 14.93 9.07
CA GLU A 120 0.70 14.35 9.97
C GLU A 120 0.05 13.46 11.04
N LYS A 121 -1.04 13.93 11.66
CA LYS A 121 -1.79 13.17 12.67
C LYS A 121 -2.39 11.86 12.15
N HIS A 122 -2.72 11.80 10.86
CA HIS A 122 -3.27 10.60 10.24
C HIS A 122 -2.19 9.61 9.78
N HIS A 123 -0.91 10.02 9.76
CA HIS A 123 0.19 9.23 9.19
C HIS A 123 0.23 7.80 9.72
N HIS A 124 0.10 7.62 11.04
CA HIS A 124 0.12 6.32 11.71
C HIS A 124 -1.24 5.91 12.28
N THR A 125 -2.32 6.16 11.56
CA THR A 125 -3.67 5.70 11.94
C THR A 125 -4.07 4.50 11.11
N LEU A 126 -5.00 3.67 11.64
CA LEU A 126 -5.54 2.53 10.89
C LEU A 126 -6.13 2.97 9.53
N LEU A 127 -6.82 4.12 9.49
CA LEU A 127 -7.38 4.69 8.27
C LEU A 127 -6.35 4.92 7.17
N ASN A 128 -5.07 5.03 7.50
CA ASN A 128 -3.99 5.25 6.56
C ASN A 128 -3.15 4.00 6.27
N PHE A 129 -3.60 2.83 6.71
CA PHE A 129 -2.90 1.58 6.50
C PHE A 129 -3.71 0.55 5.69
N SER A 130 -3.03 -0.15 4.80
CA SER A 130 -3.61 -1.21 3.96
C SER A 130 -2.66 -2.39 3.84
N LEU A 131 -3.20 -3.57 3.55
CA LEU A 131 -2.38 -4.75 3.25
C LEU A 131 -1.91 -4.71 1.79
N MET A 132 -0.61 -4.92 1.57
CA MET A 132 -0.05 -5.08 0.23
C MET A 132 1.06 -6.14 0.20
N PRO A 133 1.44 -6.64 -0.99
CA PRO A 133 2.57 -7.56 -1.10
C PRO A 133 3.86 -6.96 -0.55
N SER A 134 4.40 -7.59 0.50
CA SER A 134 5.77 -7.33 0.96
C SER A 134 6.80 -7.96 0.01
N THR A 135 6.37 -9.00 -0.71
CA THR A 135 7.14 -9.68 -1.74
C THR A 135 6.99 -8.97 -3.08
N GLY A 136 8.11 -8.80 -3.83
CA GLY A 136 8.09 -8.12 -5.13
C GLY A 136 8.42 -6.62 -5.08
N GLY A 137 8.71 -6.07 -3.90
CA GLY A 137 9.31 -4.74 -3.78
C GLY A 137 8.41 -3.59 -4.19
N MET A 138 7.08 -3.74 -4.14
CA MET A 138 6.14 -2.67 -4.48
C MET A 138 6.34 -1.42 -3.61
N ASN A 139 6.60 -1.59 -2.30
CA ASN A 139 6.86 -0.49 -1.38
C ASN A 139 8.15 0.27 -1.79
N LYS A 140 9.14 -0.42 -2.36
CA LYS A 140 10.36 0.21 -2.89
C LYS A 140 10.10 0.96 -4.19
N PHE A 141 9.22 0.45 -5.05
CA PHE A 141 8.80 1.17 -6.25
C PHE A 141 8.10 2.48 -5.89
N LYS A 142 7.17 2.43 -4.93
CA LYS A 142 6.45 3.62 -4.41
C LYS A 142 7.42 4.71 -3.95
N GLY A 143 8.46 4.34 -3.19
CA GLY A 143 9.49 5.27 -2.74
C GLY A 143 10.69 5.51 -3.66
N ASN A 144 10.67 5.04 -4.91
CA ASN A 144 11.79 5.25 -5.82
C ASN A 144 11.87 6.73 -6.26
N ARG A 145 13.07 7.31 -6.26
CA ARG A 145 13.35 8.67 -6.77
C ARG A 145 13.12 8.80 -8.27
N ASP A 146 13.07 7.69 -9.00
CA ASP A 146 12.71 7.70 -10.42
C ASP A 146 11.21 7.96 -10.62
N THR A 147 10.36 7.70 -9.62
CA THR A 147 8.98 8.22 -9.64
C THR A 147 9.02 9.75 -9.61
N LEU A 148 8.01 10.40 -10.21
CA LEU A 148 7.98 11.83 -10.55
C LEU A 148 8.63 12.79 -9.53
N ASP A 149 8.56 12.48 -8.24
CA ASP A 149 9.01 13.34 -7.16
C ASP A 149 9.53 12.60 -5.90
N GLY A 150 9.60 11.26 -5.93
CA GLY A 150 10.25 10.45 -4.88
C GLY A 150 9.65 10.62 -3.48
N PHE A 151 8.38 11.02 -3.40
CA PHE A 151 7.66 11.28 -2.15
C PHE A 151 6.90 10.06 -1.63
N ASP A 152 6.99 8.90 -2.27
CA ASP A 152 6.29 7.69 -1.82
C ASP A 152 4.78 7.97 -1.66
N ARG A 153 4.19 8.45 -2.77
CA ARG A 153 2.81 8.94 -2.86
C ARG A 153 1.87 7.85 -3.32
N LEU A 154 0.70 7.74 -2.68
CA LEU A 154 -0.33 6.77 -3.08
C LEU A 154 -0.88 7.06 -4.48
N ASP A 155 -1.19 8.31 -4.79
CA ASP A 155 -1.79 8.70 -6.06
C ASP A 155 -0.87 8.38 -7.26
N THR A 156 0.42 8.68 -7.16
CA THR A 156 1.42 8.28 -8.15
C THR A 156 1.52 6.76 -8.31
N PHE A 157 1.45 6.00 -7.21
CA PHE A 157 1.43 4.54 -7.27
C PHE A 157 0.19 4.01 -8.00
N VAL A 158 -0.98 4.53 -7.66
CA VAL A 158 -2.27 4.21 -8.30
C VAL A 158 -2.25 4.56 -9.80
N TYR A 159 -1.64 5.68 -10.18
CA TYR A 159 -1.43 6.04 -11.59
C TYR A 159 -0.62 4.99 -12.36
N TYR A 160 0.52 4.53 -11.82
CA TYR A 160 1.32 3.50 -12.48
C TYR A 160 0.64 2.13 -12.50
N LEU A 161 -0.09 1.78 -11.44
CA LEU A 161 -0.93 0.58 -11.42
C LEU A 161 -2.03 0.66 -12.49
N ASN A 162 -2.68 1.81 -12.64
CA ASN A 162 -3.70 2.01 -13.65
C ASN A 162 -3.13 1.78 -15.06
N LYS A 163 -1.94 2.33 -15.35
CA LYS A 163 -1.26 2.07 -16.64
C LYS A 163 -1.06 0.59 -16.92
N TYR A 164 -0.65 -0.17 -15.91
CA TYR A 164 -0.47 -1.62 -16.03
C TYR A 164 -1.81 -2.36 -16.20
N LEU A 165 -2.78 -2.07 -15.35
CA LEU A 165 -4.08 -2.75 -15.33
C LEU A 165 -4.97 -2.38 -16.54
N SER A 166 -4.69 -1.25 -17.20
CA SER A 166 -5.37 -0.87 -18.46
C SER A 166 -4.93 -1.72 -19.66
N ILE A 167 -3.82 -2.46 -19.54
CA ILE A 167 -3.35 -3.35 -20.60
C ILE A 167 -4.20 -4.63 -20.56
N PRO A 168 -4.74 -5.11 -21.69
CA PRO A 168 -5.50 -6.37 -21.71
C PRO A 168 -4.66 -7.54 -21.19
N LEU A 169 -5.25 -8.43 -20.38
CA LEU A 169 -4.54 -9.54 -19.74
C LEU A 169 -3.71 -10.40 -20.71
N LYS A 170 -4.27 -10.67 -21.90
CA LYS A 170 -3.58 -11.42 -22.97
C LYS A 170 -2.26 -10.76 -23.43
N ASP A 171 -2.19 -9.44 -23.33
CA ASP A 171 -1.04 -8.64 -23.76
C ASP A 171 -0.04 -8.43 -22.61
N ARG A 172 -0.50 -8.48 -21.35
CA ARG A 172 0.37 -8.45 -20.15
C ARG A 172 1.32 -9.64 -20.06
N ILE A 173 0.96 -10.80 -20.63
CA ILE A 173 1.79 -12.03 -20.61
C ILE A 173 3.18 -11.78 -21.24
N ARG A 174 3.28 -10.85 -22.20
CA ARG A 174 4.52 -10.53 -22.92
C ARG A 174 5.33 -9.41 -22.27
N MET A 175 4.81 -8.77 -21.23
CA MET A 175 5.54 -7.76 -20.47
C MET A 175 6.59 -8.46 -19.60
N SER A 176 7.77 -8.71 -20.18
CA SER A 176 8.95 -9.16 -19.45
C SER A 176 9.65 -7.99 -18.77
N ASP A 177 10.31 -8.28 -17.65
CA ASP A 177 10.79 -7.32 -16.65
C ASP A 177 11.69 -6.18 -17.14
N ASN A 178 12.20 -6.21 -18.37
CA ASN A 178 13.26 -5.30 -18.81
C ASN A 178 13.14 -4.75 -20.25
N LYS A 179 12.02 -4.92 -20.98
CA LYS A 179 12.01 -4.59 -22.44
C LYS A 179 10.98 -3.59 -22.96
N THR A 180 10.20 -2.95 -22.10
CA THR A 180 9.40 -1.78 -22.52
C THR A 180 9.96 -0.56 -21.83
N GLY A 181 10.60 0.31 -22.61
CA GLY A 181 11.19 1.55 -22.14
C GLY A 181 10.21 2.37 -21.30
N ASN A 182 10.77 2.98 -20.25
CA ASN A 182 10.21 3.96 -19.34
C ASN A 182 9.04 3.47 -18.46
N PHE A 183 9.40 3.15 -17.20
CA PHE A 183 8.52 2.93 -16.04
C PHE A 183 7.83 1.57 -15.93
N ASN A 184 8.53 0.66 -15.24
CA ASN A 184 8.04 -0.67 -14.90
C ASN A 184 7.77 -0.78 -13.39
N ILE A 185 6.52 -1.07 -12.99
CA ILE A 185 6.15 -1.36 -11.59
C ILE A 185 6.90 -2.58 -11.02
N PHE A 186 7.42 -3.44 -11.89
CA PHE A 186 8.25 -4.59 -11.54
C PHE A 186 9.76 -4.27 -11.45
N SER A 187 10.19 -3.01 -11.67
CA SER A 187 11.61 -2.63 -11.67
C SER A 187 12.36 -2.99 -10.37
N GLN A 188 11.64 -3.01 -9.23
CA GLN A 188 12.20 -3.34 -7.91
C GLN A 188 11.94 -4.78 -7.48
N SER A 189 11.32 -5.60 -8.34
CA SER A 189 10.84 -6.92 -7.98
C SER A 189 11.89 -8.03 -8.09
N GLY A 190 12.91 -7.83 -8.92
CA GLY A 190 13.97 -8.83 -9.16
C GLY A 190 13.39 -10.19 -9.55
N TYR A 191 13.81 -11.27 -8.89
CA TYR A 191 13.27 -12.62 -9.13
C TYR A 191 11.80 -12.82 -8.71
N ASN A 192 11.20 -11.83 -8.04
CA ASN A 192 9.81 -11.89 -7.58
C ASN A 192 8.83 -11.18 -8.53
N SER A 193 9.28 -10.77 -9.71
CA SER A 193 8.44 -10.13 -10.73
C SER A 193 7.25 -10.98 -11.14
N LEU A 194 7.47 -12.25 -11.47
CA LEU A 194 6.41 -13.14 -11.92
C LEU A 194 5.36 -13.41 -10.83
N PRO A 195 5.73 -13.74 -9.58
CA PRO A 195 4.76 -13.80 -8.47
C PRO A 195 3.97 -12.50 -8.29
N LEU A 196 4.64 -11.34 -8.37
CA LEU A 196 3.98 -10.04 -8.25
C LEU A 196 3.02 -9.76 -9.43
N LYS A 197 3.44 -10.08 -10.65
CA LYS A 197 2.60 -10.01 -11.85
C LYS A 197 1.36 -10.90 -11.69
N ASN A 198 1.53 -12.13 -11.25
CA ASN A 198 0.43 -13.07 -11.01
C ASN A 198 -0.54 -12.56 -9.94
N PHE A 199 -0.05 -11.80 -8.96
CA PHE A 199 -0.90 -11.13 -7.97
C PHE A 199 -1.69 -9.99 -8.60
N LEU A 200 -1.04 -9.09 -9.35
CA LEU A 200 -1.70 -7.97 -10.02
C LEU A 200 -2.71 -8.43 -11.10
N ASP A 201 -2.45 -9.56 -11.75
CA ASP A 201 -3.38 -10.16 -12.73
C ASP A 201 -4.61 -10.82 -12.09
N THR A 202 -4.73 -10.82 -10.75
CA THR A 202 -5.98 -11.19 -10.06
C THR A 202 -7.01 -10.07 -9.98
N PHE A 203 -6.64 -8.86 -10.39
CA PHE A 203 -7.51 -7.70 -10.41
C PHE A 203 -7.96 -7.38 -11.84
N ASP A 204 -9.23 -7.04 -11.99
CA ASP A 204 -9.83 -6.76 -13.29
C ASP A 204 -9.31 -5.42 -13.86
N ASP A 205 -9.36 -4.38 -13.03
CA ASP A 205 -8.92 -3.03 -13.36
C ASP A 205 -8.43 -2.28 -12.09
N ILE A 206 -8.11 -0.98 -12.22
CA ILE A 206 -7.67 -0.17 -11.08
C ILE A 206 -8.77 0.04 -10.03
N TYR A 207 -10.04 0.07 -10.43
CA TYR A 207 -11.15 0.25 -9.51
C TYR A 207 -11.31 -0.99 -8.64
N ASP A 208 -11.21 -2.17 -9.24
CA ASP A 208 -11.20 -3.44 -8.53
C ASP A 208 -10.03 -3.56 -7.54
N TYR A 209 -8.82 -3.12 -7.94
CA TYR A 209 -7.68 -3.04 -7.04
C TYR A 209 -7.93 -2.10 -5.86
N CYS A 210 -8.38 -0.87 -6.13
CA CYS A 210 -8.65 0.14 -5.10
C CYS A 210 -9.78 -0.28 -4.15
N GLN A 211 -10.82 -0.95 -4.65
CA GLN A 211 -11.90 -1.48 -3.84
C GLN A 211 -11.37 -2.58 -2.90
N LYS A 212 -10.65 -3.57 -3.44
CA LYS A 212 -10.16 -4.72 -2.66
C LYS A 212 -9.05 -4.37 -1.67
N ILE A 213 -8.08 -3.55 -2.09
CA ILE A 213 -6.91 -3.22 -1.26
C ILE A 213 -7.18 -2.03 -0.36
N TYR A 214 -7.76 -0.95 -0.89
CA TYR A 214 -7.92 0.31 -0.16
C TYR A 214 -9.34 0.55 0.38
N PHE A 215 -10.31 -0.33 0.10
CA PHE A 215 -11.72 -0.15 0.46
C PHE A 215 -12.34 1.12 -0.18
N ILE A 216 -11.88 1.49 -1.37
CA ILE A 216 -12.36 2.65 -2.11
C ILE A 216 -13.20 2.17 -3.31
N ASP A 217 -14.52 2.29 -3.20
CA ASP A 217 -15.48 1.98 -4.27
C ASP A 217 -15.97 3.24 -5.04
N ASP A 218 -15.41 4.41 -4.70
CA ASP A 218 -15.71 5.65 -5.40
C ASP A 218 -14.86 5.77 -6.67
N ARG A 219 -15.46 5.47 -7.82
CA ARG A 219 -14.79 5.55 -9.12
C ARG A 219 -14.32 6.95 -9.49
N GLU A 220 -15.05 8.00 -9.10
CA GLU A 220 -14.62 9.37 -9.40
C GLU A 220 -13.40 9.77 -8.56
N PHE A 221 -13.35 9.33 -7.30
CA PHE A 221 -12.16 9.49 -6.48
C PHE A 221 -10.96 8.70 -7.03
N VAL A 222 -11.14 7.45 -7.48
CA VAL A 222 -10.06 6.68 -8.11
C VAL A 222 -9.55 7.37 -9.39
N LYS A 223 -10.44 7.93 -10.21
CA LYS A 223 -10.03 8.75 -11.37
C LYS A 223 -9.21 9.95 -10.95
N ARG A 224 -9.61 10.65 -9.88
CA ARG A 224 -8.85 11.77 -9.33
C ARG A 224 -7.46 11.32 -8.90
N LEU A 225 -7.31 10.22 -8.16
CA LEU A 225 -5.99 9.66 -7.80
C LEU A 225 -5.10 9.41 -9.02
N VAL A 226 -5.65 8.82 -10.09
CA VAL A 226 -4.90 8.56 -11.32
C VAL A 226 -4.44 9.86 -11.99
N VAL A 227 -5.35 10.83 -12.16
CA VAL A 227 -5.07 12.11 -12.81
C VAL A 227 -4.05 12.93 -12.02
N ASP A 228 -4.15 12.90 -10.69
CA ASP A 228 -3.30 13.67 -9.81
C ASP A 228 -1.95 13.01 -9.53
N GLY A 229 -1.89 11.68 -9.61
CA GLY A 229 -0.67 10.89 -9.51
C GLY A 229 0.32 11.11 -10.65
N GLU A 230 -0.16 11.60 -11.80
CA GLU A 230 0.66 12.02 -12.95
C GLU A 230 1.33 13.38 -12.75
N LYS A 231 0.84 14.20 -11.81
CA LYS A 231 1.30 15.58 -11.60
C LYS A 231 2.36 15.62 -10.50
N PRO A 232 3.44 16.40 -10.66
CA PRO A 232 4.47 16.53 -9.63
C PRO A 232 3.99 17.38 -8.43
N LEU A 233 4.78 17.40 -7.35
CA LEU A 233 4.60 18.29 -6.19
C LEU A 233 5.67 19.40 -6.17
N GLU A 234 5.50 20.45 -6.98
CA GLU A 234 6.53 21.50 -7.15
C GLU A 234 6.18 22.80 -6.43
N ASN A 235 4.89 23.09 -6.26
CA ASN A 235 4.40 24.35 -5.71
C ASN A 235 3.35 24.12 -4.60
N PRO A 236 2.97 25.19 -3.85
CA PRO A 236 2.01 25.06 -2.76
C PRO A 236 0.66 24.42 -3.14
N GLU A 237 0.13 24.72 -4.33
CA GLU A 237 -1.16 24.19 -4.78
C GLU A 237 -1.08 22.69 -5.06
N ASP A 238 0.07 22.20 -5.54
CA ASP A 238 0.27 20.76 -5.76
C ASP A 238 0.25 20.01 -4.42
N VAL A 239 0.96 20.53 -3.42
CA VAL A 239 1.00 19.92 -2.08
C VAL A 239 -0.38 20.00 -1.42
N ARG A 240 -1.08 21.14 -1.55
CA ARG A 240 -2.46 21.29 -1.08
C ARG A 240 -3.37 20.24 -1.72
N ARG A 241 -3.31 20.07 -3.04
CA ARG A 241 -4.07 19.05 -3.78
C ARG A 241 -3.80 17.64 -3.25
N TYR A 242 -2.54 17.28 -3.02
CA TYR A 242 -2.16 15.99 -2.45
C TYR A 242 -2.68 15.79 -1.02
N MET A 243 -2.61 16.82 -0.17
CA MET A 243 -3.15 16.76 1.19
C MET A 243 -4.68 16.62 1.21
N LEU A 244 -5.39 17.28 0.29
CA LEU A 244 -6.83 17.14 0.15
C LEU A 244 -7.22 15.75 -0.35
N LEU A 245 -6.45 15.15 -1.27
CA LEU A 245 -6.64 13.75 -1.66
C LEU A 245 -6.52 12.78 -0.47
N ALA A 246 -5.56 13.03 0.43
CA ALA A 246 -5.38 12.20 1.62
C ALA A 246 -6.59 12.30 2.57
N GLN A 247 -7.14 13.51 2.77
CA GLN A 247 -8.34 13.70 3.59
C GLN A 247 -9.55 12.98 3.00
N ASP A 248 -9.82 13.19 1.71
CA ASP A 248 -10.92 12.52 1.01
C ASP A 248 -10.79 10.98 1.10
N TYR A 249 -9.56 10.46 0.99
CA TYR A 249 -9.27 9.04 1.15
C TYR A 249 -9.65 8.51 2.53
N TRP A 250 -9.23 9.19 3.60
CA TRP A 250 -9.53 8.77 4.98
C TRP A 250 -11.02 8.85 5.27
N ASP A 251 -11.72 9.89 4.81
CA ASP A 251 -13.17 10.04 4.95
C ASP A 251 -13.93 8.92 4.22
N LEU A 252 -13.48 8.52 3.03
CA LEU A 252 -14.07 7.42 2.27
C LEU A 252 -13.85 6.07 2.96
N ARG A 253 -12.64 5.81 3.49
CA ARG A 253 -12.37 4.56 4.23
C ARG A 253 -13.15 4.46 5.53
N GLU A 254 -13.26 5.56 6.27
CA GLU A 254 -14.05 5.57 7.50
C GLU A 254 -15.49 5.15 7.21
N LYS A 255 -16.12 5.76 6.21
CA LYS A 255 -17.47 5.40 5.76
C LYS A 255 -17.57 3.95 5.28
N ALA A 256 -16.57 3.48 4.54
CA ALA A 256 -16.55 2.10 4.04
C ALA A 256 -16.53 1.09 5.19
N TRP A 257 -15.78 1.37 6.26
CA TRP A 257 -15.70 0.49 7.43
C TRP A 257 -16.95 0.55 8.30
N GLU A 258 -17.57 1.72 8.45
CA GLU A 258 -18.87 1.85 9.15
C GLU A 258 -19.98 0.99 8.53
N ASN A 259 -19.96 0.82 7.21
CA ASN A 259 -20.97 0.05 6.50
C ASN A 259 -20.69 -1.46 6.46
N ASN A 260 -19.46 -1.88 6.83
CA ASN A 260 -18.99 -3.27 6.73
C ASN A 260 -18.66 -3.92 8.09
N LEU A 261 -18.69 -3.15 9.19
CA LEU A 261 -18.59 -3.61 10.58
C LEU A 261 -19.97 -3.64 11.23
#